data_AF-A0A952TR46-F1
#
_entry.id   AF-A0A952TR46-F1
#
_cell.length_a   1.000
_cell.length_b   1.000
_cell.length_c   1.000
_cell.angle_alpha   90.00
_cell.angle_beta   90.00
_cell.angle_gamma   90.00
#
_symmetry.space_group_name_H-M   'P 1'
#
loop_
_entity.id
_entity.type
_entity.pdbx_description
1 polymer ?
#
loop_
_entity_poly.entity_id
_entity_poly.type
_entity_poly.pdbx_seq_one_letter_code
_entity_poly.pdbx_strand_id
1 'polypeptide(L)'
;MLAKKKVQKKKATKAKKKSSPSDISLSLGRNVWPAERDVLFRPDRLKYVRKLLKPEGCVFCRAASEPPSFETLCVHQTEHSMIVLNKFPYNSGHLLILPRRHVGDLLALSKEEYADLSELIREAMSALQEFYQPGGMNVGLNHGAAAGAGIPQHLHYHLIPRWAGDLNFFPLIAETKVVVETLEQTWDRLRSRFQGEARRTK
;
A
#
# COMPACT_ATOMS: atom_id res chain seq x y z
N MET A 1 -77.74 8.36 -33.85
CA MET A 1 -78.19 6.95 -33.74
C MET A 1 -76.93 6.11 -33.50
N LEU A 2 -76.75 5.26 -32.50
CA LEU A 2 -77.63 4.52 -31.59
C LEU A 2 -76.99 4.45 -30.19
N ALA A 3 -77.82 4.10 -29.21
CA ALA A 3 -77.58 4.21 -27.78
C ALA A 3 -77.31 2.85 -27.11
N LYS A 4 -76.79 2.94 -25.87
CA LYS A 4 -76.94 2.03 -24.71
C LYS A 4 -76.12 0.71 -24.74
N LYS A 5 -75.29 0.52 -23.70
CA LYS A 5 -75.72 -0.08 -22.42
C LYS A 5 -74.62 -0.01 -21.35
N LYS A 6 -74.93 0.65 -20.24
CA LYS A 6 -74.28 0.47 -18.94
C LYS A 6 -74.60 -0.93 -18.41
N VAL A 7 -73.62 -1.60 -17.83
CA VAL A 7 -73.84 -2.64 -16.81
C VAL A 7 -72.89 -2.37 -15.64
N GLN A 8 -73.45 -1.86 -14.55
CA GLN A 8 -72.86 -1.93 -13.21
C GLN A 8 -72.94 -3.37 -12.71
N LYS A 9 -71.87 -3.90 -12.09
CA LYS A 9 -71.99 -4.93 -11.05
C LYS A 9 -70.98 -4.74 -9.92
N LYS A 10 -71.55 -4.31 -8.79
CA LYS A 10 -71.37 -4.76 -7.40
C LYS A 10 -69.98 -4.61 -6.72
N LYS A 11 -69.98 -3.73 -5.71
CA LYS A 11 -69.09 -3.79 -4.54
C LYS A 11 -69.29 -5.12 -3.80
N ALA A 12 -68.19 -5.76 -3.43
CA ALA A 12 -68.14 -6.71 -2.33
C ALA A 12 -66.92 -6.37 -1.45
N THR A 13 -67.21 -5.78 -0.30
CA THR A 13 -66.29 -5.67 0.84
C THR A 13 -66.04 -7.07 1.40
N LYS A 14 -64.78 -7.50 1.56
CA LYS A 14 -64.44 -8.58 2.49
C LYS A 14 -63.00 -8.50 3.01
N ALA A 15 -62.95 -8.36 4.34
CA ALA A 15 -61.95 -8.86 5.27
C ALA A 15 -60.50 -8.37 5.14
N LYS A 16 -60.13 -7.47 6.08
CA LYS A 16 -58.79 -7.45 6.68
C LYS A 16 -58.49 -8.85 7.23
N LYS A 17 -57.69 -9.64 6.53
CA LYS A 17 -56.97 -10.78 7.12
C LYS A 17 -55.59 -10.28 7.53
N LYS A 18 -55.37 -10.19 8.84
CA LYS A 18 -54.04 -10.10 9.44
C LYS A 18 -53.28 -11.37 9.03
N SER A 19 -52.27 -11.26 8.17
CA SER A 19 -51.29 -12.33 7.95
C SER A 19 -50.07 -12.06 8.82
N SER A 20 -49.63 -13.12 9.49
CA SER A 20 -48.55 -13.20 10.45
C SER A 20 -47.19 -12.71 9.89
N PRO A 21 -46.24 -12.30 10.76
CA PRO A 21 -44.93 -11.81 10.35
C PRO A 21 -43.94 -12.95 10.01
N SER A 22 -44.40 -14.04 9.38
CA SER A 22 -43.56 -15.24 9.19
C SER A 22 -43.26 -15.62 7.74
N ASP A 23 -43.79 -14.93 6.74
CA ASP A 23 -43.54 -15.27 5.33
C ASP A 23 -42.97 -14.07 4.55
N ILE A 24 -41.71 -13.72 4.83
CA ILE A 24 -40.88 -13.01 3.85
C ILE A 24 -40.37 -14.08 2.88
N SER A 25 -41.22 -14.53 1.96
CA SER A 25 -40.74 -15.13 0.73
C SER A 25 -40.14 -14.00 -0.10
N LEU A 26 -38.87 -13.67 0.17
CA LEU A 26 -38.03 -12.91 -0.74
C LEU A 26 -38.05 -13.68 -2.06
N SER A 27 -38.85 -13.18 -3.00
CA SER A 27 -38.69 -13.50 -4.41
C SER A 27 -37.28 -13.07 -4.77
N LEU A 28 -36.34 -14.02 -4.69
CA LEU A 28 -34.99 -13.91 -5.19
C LEU A 28 -35.12 -13.64 -6.70
N GLY A 29 -35.20 -12.36 -7.05
CA GLY A 29 -34.82 -11.91 -8.37
C GLY A 29 -33.44 -12.50 -8.62
N ARG A 30 -33.33 -13.26 -9.72
CA ARG A 30 -32.08 -13.85 -10.17
C ARG A 30 -31.04 -12.74 -10.27
N ASN A 31 -30.19 -12.63 -9.25
CA ASN A 31 -28.86 -12.03 -9.28
C ASN A 31 -28.12 -12.60 -8.08
N VAL A 32 -27.24 -13.53 -8.40
CA VAL A 32 -26.44 -14.36 -7.50
C VAL A 32 -25.38 -13.47 -6.81
N TRP A 33 -25.23 -13.66 -5.50
CA TRP A 33 -24.05 -13.54 -4.61
C TRP A 33 -22.71 -12.97 -5.19
N PRO A 34 -21.87 -12.34 -4.33
CA PRO A 34 -21.45 -10.94 -4.43
C PRO A 34 -20.64 -10.61 -5.69
N ALA A 35 -20.62 -9.33 -6.09
CA ALA A 35 -19.83 -8.84 -7.22
C ALA A 35 -18.44 -9.48 -7.29
N GLU A 36 -18.08 -10.02 -8.45
CA GLU A 36 -16.73 -10.49 -8.76
C GLU A 36 -15.75 -9.42 -8.31
N ARG A 37 -14.96 -9.73 -7.27
CA ARG A 37 -13.81 -8.92 -6.94
C ARG A 37 -12.80 -9.17 -8.05
N ASP A 38 -12.24 -8.10 -8.60
CA ASP A 38 -11.05 -8.17 -9.42
C ASP A 38 -9.91 -8.72 -8.56
N VAL A 39 -9.74 -10.04 -8.56
CA VAL A 39 -8.64 -10.71 -7.89
C VAL A 39 -7.41 -10.53 -8.78
N LEU A 40 -6.43 -9.77 -8.29
CA LEU A 40 -5.15 -9.62 -8.94
C LEU A 40 -4.37 -10.95 -8.86
N PHE A 41 -4.37 -11.71 -9.95
CA PHE A 41 -3.52 -12.89 -10.09
C PHE A 41 -2.11 -12.45 -10.51
N ARG A 42 -1.15 -12.45 -9.58
CA ARG A 42 0.28 -12.36 -9.88
C ARG A 42 0.95 -13.73 -9.67
N PRO A 43 0.78 -14.70 -10.59
CA PRO A 43 1.33 -16.05 -10.41
C PRO A 43 2.86 -16.07 -10.24
N ASP A 44 3.58 -15.11 -10.82
CA ASP A 44 5.04 -14.98 -10.60
C ASP A 44 5.40 -14.45 -9.21
N ARG A 45 4.49 -13.72 -8.56
CA ARG A 45 4.62 -13.36 -7.14
C ARG A 45 4.61 -14.62 -6.28
N LEU A 46 3.97 -15.72 -6.71
CA LEU A 46 4.01 -16.98 -5.97
C LEU A 46 5.42 -17.59 -5.94
N LYS A 47 6.16 -17.54 -7.06
CA LYS A 47 7.56 -18.01 -7.13
C LYS A 47 8.47 -17.17 -6.22
N TYR A 48 8.23 -15.86 -6.17
CA TYR A 48 9.00 -14.95 -5.32
C TYR A 48 8.60 -15.00 -3.84
N VAL A 49 7.30 -15.07 -3.50
CA VAL A 49 6.81 -15.29 -2.14
C VAL A 49 7.36 -16.60 -1.59
N ARG A 50 7.44 -17.65 -2.41
CA ARG A 50 8.12 -18.92 -2.05
C ARG A 50 9.62 -18.78 -1.84
N LYS A 51 10.31 -17.86 -2.55
CA LYS A 51 11.72 -17.52 -2.31
C LYS A 51 11.92 -16.61 -1.08
N LEU A 52 11.00 -15.68 -0.81
CA LEU A 52 10.95 -14.86 0.41
C LEU A 52 10.62 -15.68 1.66
N LEU A 53 9.98 -16.84 1.49
CA LEU A 53 9.82 -17.83 2.55
C LEU A 53 11.15 -18.58 2.84
N LYS A 54 12.21 -18.39 2.04
CA LYS A 54 13.52 -19.02 2.22
C LYS A 54 14.75 -18.14 1.86
N PRO A 55 14.89 -16.87 2.30
CA PRO A 55 16.19 -16.25 2.40
C PRO A 55 16.87 -16.80 3.67
N GLU A 56 18.13 -17.21 3.56
CA GLU A 56 18.96 -17.40 4.75
C GLU A 56 19.22 -16.01 5.35
N GLY A 57 18.37 -15.60 6.29
CA GLY A 57 18.46 -14.32 6.99
C GLY A 57 17.61 -13.18 6.39
N CYS A 58 17.70 -12.00 7.01
CA CYS A 58 16.94 -10.82 6.64
C CYS A 58 17.73 -9.90 5.70
N VAL A 59 17.16 -9.54 4.55
CA VAL A 59 17.80 -8.63 3.58
C VAL A 59 18.11 -7.26 4.16
N PHE A 60 17.28 -6.78 5.10
CA PHE A 60 17.51 -5.52 5.78
C PHE A 60 18.64 -5.61 6.80
N CYS A 61 18.81 -6.73 7.48
CA CYS A 61 19.97 -6.90 8.36
C CYS A 61 21.28 -6.89 7.58
N ARG A 62 21.31 -7.49 6.38
CA ARG A 62 22.46 -7.40 5.48
C ARG A 62 22.74 -5.95 5.07
N ALA A 63 21.70 -5.22 4.65
CA ALA A 63 21.85 -3.80 4.32
C ALA A 63 22.31 -2.95 5.52
N ALA A 64 21.93 -3.31 6.75
CA ALA A 64 22.34 -2.62 7.97
C ALA A 64 23.78 -2.94 8.43
N SER A 65 24.33 -4.08 8.01
CA SER A 65 25.70 -4.52 8.36
C SER A 65 26.78 -3.95 7.44
N GLU A 66 26.40 -3.45 6.27
CA GLU A 66 27.31 -2.88 5.27
C GLU A 66 27.10 -1.36 5.19
N PRO A 67 28.12 -0.58 4.79
CA PRO A 67 27.94 0.85 4.49
C PRO A 67 26.91 1.05 3.35
N PRO A 68 26.21 2.21 3.30
CA PRO A 68 25.24 2.47 2.24
C PRO A 68 25.83 2.32 0.83
N SER A 69 25.25 1.43 0.05
CA SER A 69 25.69 1.07 -1.31
C SER A 69 24.49 0.83 -2.22
N PHE A 70 24.71 0.95 -3.54
CA PHE A 70 23.66 0.65 -4.51
C PHE A 70 23.29 -0.84 -4.51
N GLU A 71 24.24 -1.75 -4.27
CA GLU A 71 23.99 -3.19 -4.22
C GLU A 71 23.00 -3.61 -3.12
N THR A 72 23.09 -2.96 -1.97
CA THR A 72 22.15 -3.16 -0.84
C THR A 72 20.92 -2.27 -0.94
N LEU A 73 20.86 -1.38 -1.95
CA LEU A 73 19.88 -0.31 -2.11
C LEU A 73 19.80 0.63 -0.89
N CYS A 74 20.77 0.57 0.01
CA CYS A 74 20.83 1.42 1.19
C CYS A 74 21.36 2.80 0.78
N VAL A 75 20.60 3.84 1.10
CA VAL A 75 20.89 5.23 0.74
C VAL A 75 21.57 5.96 1.90
N HIS A 76 21.07 5.77 3.12
CA HIS A 76 21.56 6.45 4.30
C HIS A 76 21.33 5.60 5.56
N GLN A 77 22.18 5.78 6.56
CA GLN A 77 22.11 5.12 7.86
C GLN A 77 22.38 6.17 8.94
N THR A 78 21.54 6.16 9.96
CA THR A 78 21.75 6.88 11.22
C THR A 78 22.26 5.88 12.28
N GLU A 79 22.25 6.29 13.55
CA GLU A 79 22.59 5.40 14.66
C GLU A 79 21.61 4.21 14.74
N HIS A 80 20.31 4.47 14.67
CA HIS A 80 19.28 3.46 14.90
C HIS A 80 18.47 3.07 13.66
N SER A 81 18.50 3.86 12.59
CA SER A 81 17.63 3.67 11.43
C SER A 81 18.37 3.78 10.10
N MET A 82 17.69 3.42 9.02
CA MET A 82 18.24 3.51 7.68
C MET A 82 17.16 3.73 6.62
N ILE A 83 17.60 4.28 5.49
CA ILE A 83 16.81 4.49 4.27
C ILE A 83 17.26 3.48 3.22
N VAL A 84 16.31 2.72 2.69
CA VAL A 84 16.53 1.74 1.61
C VAL A 84 15.57 2.01 0.46
N LEU A 85 16.02 1.94 -0.79
CA LEU A 85 15.11 2.00 -1.93
C LEU A 85 14.25 0.74 -2.00
N ASN A 86 12.97 0.89 -2.28
CA ASN A 86 12.16 -0.27 -2.59
C ASN A 86 12.55 -0.80 -3.98
N LYS A 87 13.05 -2.04 -4.04
CA LYS A 87 13.41 -2.72 -5.29
C LYS A 87 12.25 -2.82 -6.28
N PHE A 88 11.02 -2.82 -5.79
CA PHE A 88 9.80 -2.84 -6.58
C PHE A 88 8.96 -1.59 -6.27
N PRO A 89 9.39 -0.41 -6.77
CA PRO A 89 8.79 0.84 -6.39
C PRO A 89 7.36 0.96 -6.93
N TYR A 90 6.49 1.64 -6.17
CA TYR A 90 5.16 1.99 -6.67
C TYR A 90 5.24 3.25 -7.52
N ASN A 91 6.09 4.20 -7.17
CA ASN A 91 6.41 5.40 -7.93
C ASN A 91 7.90 5.69 -7.78
N SER A 92 8.44 6.56 -8.64
CA SER A 92 9.79 7.10 -8.46
C SER A 92 9.94 7.67 -7.05
N GLY A 93 11.09 7.39 -6.41
CA GLY A 93 11.32 7.79 -5.02
C GLY A 93 10.59 6.96 -3.95
N HIS A 94 10.13 5.73 -4.24
CA HIS A 94 9.58 4.84 -3.21
C HIS A 94 10.69 4.37 -2.24
N LEU A 95 10.66 4.89 -1.01
CA LEU A 95 11.60 4.56 0.04
C LEU A 95 11.01 3.63 1.10
N LEU A 96 11.90 2.86 1.71
CA LEU A 96 11.68 2.13 2.94
C LEU A 96 12.51 2.78 4.04
N ILE A 97 11.88 3.17 5.15
CA ILE A 97 12.54 3.69 6.35
C ILE A 97 12.36 2.68 7.47
N LEU A 98 13.44 2.21 8.08
CA LEU A 98 13.39 1.10 9.02
C LEU A 98 14.49 1.17 10.09
N PRO A 99 14.24 0.57 11.28
CA PRO A 99 15.28 0.38 12.27
C PRO A 99 16.39 -0.54 11.73
N ARG A 100 17.63 -0.31 12.14
CA ARG A 100 18.78 -1.17 11.83
C ARG A 100 18.71 -2.48 12.60
N ARG A 101 18.18 -2.45 13.84
CA ARG A 101 17.91 -3.65 14.64
C ARG A 101 16.81 -4.48 13.98
N HIS A 102 16.97 -5.81 14.03
CA HIS A 102 15.94 -6.74 13.57
C HIS A 102 14.75 -6.73 14.54
N VAL A 103 13.71 -5.99 14.21
CA VAL A 103 12.50 -5.88 15.02
C VAL A 103 11.28 -5.68 14.12
N GLY A 104 10.28 -6.54 14.25
CA GLY A 104 9.06 -6.51 13.43
C GLY A 104 7.91 -5.73 14.07
N ASP A 105 7.95 -5.61 15.40
CA ASP A 105 6.90 -4.94 16.16
C ASP A 105 7.30 -3.50 16.50
N LEU A 106 6.49 -2.54 16.02
CA LEU A 106 6.61 -1.13 16.35
C LEU A 106 6.62 -0.87 17.87
N LEU A 107 5.87 -1.67 18.64
CA LEU A 107 5.77 -1.52 20.10
C LEU A 107 7.03 -1.99 20.84
N ALA A 108 7.91 -2.72 20.16
CA ALA A 108 9.16 -3.23 20.70
C ALA A 108 10.37 -2.31 20.42
N LEU A 109 10.14 -1.12 19.85
CA LEU A 109 11.17 -0.11 19.68
C LEU A 109 11.48 0.59 21.02
N SER A 110 12.76 0.89 21.24
CA SER A 110 13.13 1.82 22.31
C SER A 110 12.67 3.24 21.96
N LYS A 111 12.68 4.14 22.95
CA LYS A 111 12.31 5.55 22.72
C LYS A 111 13.28 6.22 21.75
N GLU A 112 14.56 5.87 21.85
CA GLU A 112 15.65 6.38 21.03
C GLU A 112 15.50 5.89 19.58
N GLU A 113 15.23 4.59 19.40
CA GLU A 113 14.96 4.02 18.07
C GLU A 113 13.72 4.64 17.43
N TYR A 114 12.63 4.82 18.18
CA TYR A 114 11.41 5.42 17.65
C TYR A 114 11.61 6.90 17.27
N ALA A 115 12.35 7.65 18.08
CA ALA A 115 12.66 9.06 17.82
C ALA A 115 13.55 9.21 16.57
N ASP A 116 14.63 8.46 16.49
CA ASP A 116 15.53 8.45 15.33
C ASP A 116 14.80 8.01 14.05
N LEU A 117 13.95 6.98 14.12
CA LEU A 117 13.13 6.52 13.00
C LEU A 117 12.15 7.61 12.52
N SER A 118 11.47 8.27 13.46
CA SER A 118 10.49 9.33 13.14
C SER A 118 11.17 10.55 12.52
N GLU A 119 12.34 10.91 13.02
CA GLU A 119 13.13 12.02 12.48
C GLU A 119 13.64 11.70 11.08
N LEU A 120 14.14 10.48 10.86
CA LEU A 120 14.59 10.04 9.54
C LEU A 120 13.45 9.99 8.51
N ILE A 121 12.22 9.65 8.92
CA ILE A 121 11.03 9.75 8.07
C ILE A 121 10.80 11.22 7.65
N ARG A 122 10.89 12.17 8.60
CA ARG A 122 10.70 13.60 8.34
C ARG A 122 11.75 14.12 7.34
N GLU A 123 13.01 13.76 7.53
CA GLU A 123 14.11 14.12 6.63
C GLU A 123 13.93 13.51 5.23
N ALA A 124 13.57 12.23 5.15
CA ALA A 124 13.30 11.55 3.88
C ALA A 124 12.14 12.17 3.12
N MET A 125 11.05 12.55 3.81
CA MET A 125 9.95 13.30 3.20
C MET A 125 10.42 14.66 2.66
N SER A 126 11.25 15.38 3.41
CA SER A 126 11.80 16.66 2.94
C SER A 126 12.66 16.47 1.68
N ALA A 127 13.52 15.46 1.64
CA ALA A 127 14.36 15.15 0.48
C ALA A 127 13.50 14.78 -0.74
N LEU A 128 12.48 13.95 -0.56
CA LEU A 128 11.56 13.61 -1.64
C LEU A 128 10.78 14.83 -2.14
N GLN A 129 10.40 15.75 -1.25
CA GLN A 129 9.72 17.00 -1.64
C GLN A 129 10.62 17.89 -2.50
N GLU A 130 11.89 18.01 -2.13
CA GLU A 130 12.91 18.79 -2.84
C GLU A 130 13.14 18.26 -4.26
N PHE A 131 13.33 16.95 -4.40
CA PHE A 131 13.69 16.34 -5.69
C PHE A 131 12.53 16.12 -6.64
N TYR A 132 11.36 15.77 -6.10
CA TYR A 132 10.25 15.25 -6.91
C TYR A 132 9.04 16.16 -6.94
N GLN A 133 8.96 17.13 -6.02
CA GLN A 133 7.82 18.05 -5.86
C GLN A 133 6.45 17.35 -6.00
N PRO A 134 6.21 16.24 -5.29
CA PRO A 134 4.95 15.53 -5.42
C PRO A 134 3.80 16.39 -4.86
N GLY A 135 2.59 16.12 -5.36
CA GLY A 135 1.37 16.75 -4.83
C GLY A 135 0.96 16.20 -3.46
N GLY A 136 1.57 15.09 -3.03
CA GLY A 136 1.42 14.50 -1.70
C GLY A 136 2.25 13.23 -1.56
N MET A 137 2.24 12.62 -0.38
CA MET A 137 2.95 11.37 -0.12
C MET A 137 2.07 10.42 0.69
N ASN A 138 2.14 9.12 0.37
CA ASN A 138 1.67 8.09 1.29
C ASN A 138 2.82 7.70 2.21
N VAL A 139 2.56 7.76 3.52
CA VAL A 139 3.51 7.37 4.57
C VAL A 139 2.78 6.36 5.45
N GLY A 140 3.33 5.16 5.60
CA GLY A 140 2.70 4.14 6.43
C GLY A 140 3.46 2.83 6.47
N LEU A 141 3.02 1.92 7.33
CA LEU A 141 3.62 0.61 7.50
C LEU A 141 2.54 -0.48 7.47
N ASN A 142 2.94 -1.69 7.09
CA ASN A 142 2.11 -2.87 7.29
C ASN A 142 2.64 -3.59 8.54
N HIS A 143 1.84 -3.64 9.61
CA HIS A 143 2.25 -4.26 10.88
C HIS A 143 1.80 -5.73 10.92
N GLY A 144 2.78 -6.63 10.84
CA GLY A 144 2.54 -8.08 10.82
C GLY A 144 2.09 -8.64 9.46
N ALA A 145 2.16 -9.97 9.34
CA ALA A 145 1.92 -10.67 8.07
C ALA A 145 0.49 -10.48 7.55
N ALA A 146 -0.51 -10.46 8.44
CA ALA A 146 -1.91 -10.28 8.09
C ALA A 146 -2.22 -8.90 7.50
N ALA A 147 -1.45 -7.86 7.88
CA ALA A 147 -1.55 -6.52 7.30
C ALA A 147 -0.86 -6.41 5.93
N GLY A 148 -0.24 -7.48 5.43
CA GLY A 148 0.44 -7.48 4.12
C GLY A 148 1.90 -7.08 4.17
N ALA A 149 2.57 -7.15 5.33
CA ALA A 149 4.00 -6.94 5.43
C ALA A 149 4.76 -8.02 4.64
N GLY A 150 5.64 -7.62 3.72
CA GLY A 150 6.44 -8.57 2.93
C GLY A 150 7.53 -9.26 3.74
N ILE A 151 8.04 -8.58 4.77
CA ILE A 151 9.04 -9.07 5.74
C ILE A 151 8.51 -8.70 7.13
N PRO A 152 7.54 -9.46 7.68
CA PRO A 152 6.83 -9.08 8.92
C PRO A 152 7.74 -9.01 10.16
N GLN A 153 8.85 -9.73 10.16
CA GLN A 153 9.82 -9.77 11.26
C GLN A 153 10.75 -8.56 11.31
N HIS A 154 10.71 -7.67 10.31
CA HIS A 154 11.52 -6.46 10.28
C HIS A 154 10.69 -5.28 9.78
N LEU A 155 10.33 -4.41 10.71
CA LEU A 155 9.51 -3.22 10.54
C LEU A 155 10.07 -2.32 9.44
N HIS A 156 9.20 -1.77 8.59
CA HIS A 156 9.58 -0.77 7.59
C HIS A 156 8.40 0.11 7.22
N TYR A 157 8.63 1.42 7.17
CA TYR A 157 7.70 2.42 6.66
C TYR A 157 7.92 2.60 5.16
N HIS A 158 6.82 2.62 4.42
CA HIS A 158 6.78 3.01 3.03
C HIS A 158 6.56 4.51 2.92
N LEU A 159 7.44 5.19 2.19
CA LEU A 159 7.26 6.58 1.74
C LEU A 159 7.10 6.56 0.22
N ILE A 160 5.93 6.95 -0.27
CA ILE A 160 5.58 6.87 -1.69
C ILE A 160 5.13 8.26 -2.17
N PRO A 161 5.96 8.96 -2.96
CA PRO A 161 5.56 10.19 -3.64
C PRO A 161 4.36 9.99 -4.56
N ARG A 162 3.40 10.93 -4.57
CA ARG A 162 2.16 10.88 -5.34
C ARG A 162 1.96 12.15 -6.16
N TRP A 163 1.44 12.00 -7.37
CA TRP A 163 1.07 13.11 -8.25
C TRP A 163 -0.37 12.96 -8.74
N ALA A 164 -0.99 14.08 -9.09
CA ALA A 164 -2.28 14.05 -9.77
C ALA A 164 -2.15 13.27 -11.09
N GLY A 165 -2.97 12.22 -11.26
CA GLY A 165 -2.94 11.38 -12.46
C GLY A 165 -1.82 10.33 -12.51
N ASP A 166 -1.11 10.07 -11.40
CA ASP A 166 -0.08 9.02 -11.35
C ASP A 166 -0.63 7.59 -11.49
N LEU A 167 -1.93 7.42 -11.24
CA LEU A 167 -2.72 6.27 -11.65
C LEU A 167 -3.35 6.59 -13.00
N ASN A 168 -2.73 6.11 -14.07
CA ASN A 168 -3.26 6.20 -15.43
C ASN A 168 -3.89 4.87 -15.85
N PHE A 169 -4.35 4.76 -17.10
CA PHE A 169 -5.01 3.57 -17.59
C PHE A 169 -4.05 2.39 -17.84
N PHE A 170 -2.72 2.61 -17.89
CA PHE A 170 -1.74 1.55 -18.19
C PHE A 170 -1.78 0.38 -17.19
N PRO A 171 -1.83 0.61 -15.86
CA PRO A 171 -2.08 -0.47 -14.90
C PRO A 171 -3.36 -1.28 -15.16
N LEU A 172 -4.39 -0.65 -15.74
CA LEU A 172 -5.67 -1.29 -16.03
C LEU A 172 -5.64 -2.10 -17.33
N ILE A 173 -4.97 -1.59 -18.38
CA ILE A 173 -4.98 -2.23 -19.71
C ILE A 173 -3.78 -3.14 -19.97
N ALA A 174 -2.63 -2.84 -19.36
CA ALA A 174 -1.35 -3.47 -19.64
C ALA A 174 -0.78 -4.21 -18.42
N GLU A 175 -1.51 -4.20 -17.29
CA GLU A 175 -1.12 -4.81 -16.02
C GLU A 175 0.27 -4.37 -15.50
N THR A 176 0.73 -3.23 -16.03
CA THR A 176 2.09 -2.74 -15.90
C THR A 176 2.04 -1.28 -15.52
N LYS A 177 2.90 -0.90 -14.56
CA LYS A 177 3.08 0.48 -14.17
C LYS A 177 4.38 1.01 -14.75
N VAL A 178 4.32 2.19 -15.35
CA VAL A 178 5.50 2.90 -15.83
C VAL A 178 6.10 3.66 -14.65
N VAL A 179 7.34 3.35 -14.31
CA VAL A 179 8.16 4.16 -13.39
C VAL A 179 9.18 4.89 -14.26
N VAL A 180 9.22 6.22 -14.13
CA VAL A 180 9.91 7.10 -15.10
C VAL A 180 11.42 7.20 -14.82
N GLU A 181 11.87 6.77 -13.63
CA GLU A 181 13.25 6.86 -13.18
C GLU A 181 13.79 5.49 -12.75
N THR A 182 15.07 5.21 -13.03
CA THR A 182 15.71 3.97 -12.59
C THR A 182 16.09 4.03 -11.10
N LEU A 183 16.37 2.86 -10.52
CA LEU A 183 16.81 2.79 -9.13
C LEU A 183 18.18 3.46 -8.94
N GLU A 184 19.08 3.33 -9.91
CA GLU A 184 20.41 3.97 -9.91
C GLU A 184 20.27 5.49 -9.84
N GLN A 185 19.45 6.07 -10.72
CA GLN A 185 19.21 7.52 -10.76
C GLN A 185 18.60 8.02 -9.44
N THR A 186 17.62 7.28 -8.90
CA THR A 186 17.01 7.57 -7.60
C THR A 186 18.06 7.52 -6.49
N TRP A 187 18.92 6.49 -6.49
CA TRP A 187 19.95 6.28 -5.49
C TRP A 187 20.98 7.40 -5.51
N ASP A 188 21.51 7.77 -6.68
CA ASP A 188 22.51 8.83 -6.82
C ASP A 188 21.99 10.18 -6.31
N ARG A 189 20.76 10.55 -6.69
CA ARG A 189 20.11 11.79 -6.23
C ARG A 189 20.02 11.84 -4.72
N LEU A 190 19.44 10.82 -4.10
CA LEU A 190 19.23 10.80 -2.65
C LEU A 190 20.56 10.65 -1.89
N ARG A 191 21.50 9.86 -2.40
CA ARG A 191 22.81 9.69 -1.76
C ARG A 191 23.56 11.01 -1.67
N SER A 192 23.52 11.83 -2.73
CA SER A 192 24.16 13.16 -2.74
C SER A 192 23.62 14.07 -1.62
N ARG A 193 22.31 14.03 -1.38
CA ARG A 193 21.62 14.82 -0.36
C ARG A 193 22.00 14.43 1.06
N PHE A 194 22.07 13.13 1.34
CA PHE A 194 22.38 12.62 2.68
C PHE A 194 23.90 12.56 2.97
N GLN A 195 24.77 12.56 1.96
CA GLN A 195 26.21 12.77 2.16
C GLN A 195 26.55 14.24 2.49
N GLY A 196 25.79 15.19 1.93
CA GLY A 196 25.97 16.63 2.18
C GLY A 196 25.65 17.04 3.61
N GLU A 197 24.66 16.41 4.26
CA GLU A 197 24.28 16.69 5.65
C GLU A 197 25.25 16.13 6.68
N ALA A 198 25.82 14.94 6.46
CA ALA A 198 26.81 14.34 7.37
C ALA A 198 28.08 15.19 7.53
N ARG A 199 28.31 16.18 6.65
CA ARG A 199 29.39 17.17 6.75
C ARG A 199 29.02 18.44 7.53
N ARG A 200 27.72 18.69 7.78
CA ARG A 200 27.24 19.90 8.47
C ARG A 200 27.03 19.69 9.98
N THR A 201 26.95 18.44 10.43
CA THR A 201 26.73 18.05 11.84
C THR A 201 28.02 17.67 12.60
N LYS A 202 29.19 17.98 12.05
CA LYS A 202 30.49 17.95 12.76
C LYS A 202 30.99 19.37 12.97
#